data_AF-A0A497EH67-F1
#
_entry.id   AF-A0A497EH67-F1
#
_cell.length_a   1.000
_cell.length_b   1.000
_cell.length_c   1.000
_cell.angle_alpha   90.00
_cell.angle_beta   90.00
_cell.angle_gamma   90.00
#
_symmetry.space_group_name_H-M   'P 1'
#
loop_
_entity.id
_entity.type
_entity.pdbx_description
1 polymer ?
#
loop_
_entity_poly.entity_id
_entity_poly.type
_entity_poly.pdbx_seq_one_letter_code
_entity_poly.pdbx_strand_id
1 'polypeptide(L)'
;LVRLLVLWLVAGVVSRSIDADAVLGVFRKLGFERLGLVFGLALNALPRLVVAGRQVWIAHRVRSVSKIEAWKRLPVLAEVLLAHTVRIADDAAGAAALRGHSSLVRPPKATLQCQAPVIVLTGRPGSGKTTALERIIDALVGQGCEVAGLIQPGQFQDGAKVGFSIRDLRTGDEAALARRTSRESGQHGTGFQFDEAGLNLARRALASVPEGAVLVVDELGPVELRGQGHMPALRQALAARPPRVLILVVRRHLVPALLAALSATDAYVVDVESEGDEAVGKVVELVSDVEG
;
A
#
# COMPACT_ATOMS: atom_id res chain seq x y z
N LEU A 1 33.07 17.82 13.62
CA LEU A 1 31.86 17.55 14.47
C LEU A 1 31.04 18.81 14.73
N VAL A 2 31.57 19.85 15.38
CA VAL A 2 30.83 21.11 15.66
C VAL A 2 30.34 21.81 14.38
N ARG A 3 31.20 21.92 13.34
CA ARG A 3 30.81 22.50 12.03
C ARG A 3 29.70 21.72 11.32
N LEU A 4 29.69 20.40 11.45
CA LEU A 4 28.70 19.51 10.85
C LEU A 4 27.36 19.61 11.59
N LEU A 5 27.41 19.77 12.91
CA LEU A 5 26.24 19.97 13.77
C LEU A 5 25.60 21.35 13.56
N VAL A 6 26.42 22.38 13.37
CA VAL A 6 25.96 23.74 12.98
C VAL A 6 25.33 23.73 11.59
N LEU A 7 25.96 23.08 10.59
CA LEU A 7 25.36 22.89 9.26
C LEU A 7 24.02 22.16 9.32
N TRP A 8 23.90 21.15 10.18
CA TRP A 8 22.64 20.42 10.39
C TRP A 8 21.56 21.25 11.09
N LEU A 9 21.94 22.07 12.07
CA LEU A 9 21.02 22.94 12.79
C LEU A 9 20.53 24.08 11.90
N VAL A 10 21.44 24.66 11.10
CA VAL A 10 21.12 25.65 10.06
C VAL A 10 20.21 25.01 9.00
N ALA A 11 20.53 23.82 8.48
CA ALA A 11 19.67 23.11 7.52
C ALA A 11 18.29 22.79 8.11
N GLY A 12 18.20 22.41 9.38
CA GLY A 12 16.94 22.13 10.08
C GLY A 12 16.11 23.37 10.44
N VAL A 13 16.73 24.55 10.56
CA VAL A 13 16.04 25.84 10.72
C VAL A 13 15.59 26.36 9.36
N VAL A 14 16.49 26.34 8.37
CA VAL A 14 16.24 26.74 6.98
C VAL A 14 15.14 25.88 6.36
N SER A 15 15.12 24.57 6.61
CA SER A 15 14.07 23.65 6.15
C SER A 15 12.69 23.91 6.77
N ARG A 16 12.60 24.56 7.94
CA ARG A 16 11.31 24.92 8.56
C ARG A 16 10.77 26.25 8.06
N SER A 17 11.63 27.13 7.57
CA SER A 17 11.27 28.42 7.00
C SER A 17 11.03 28.38 5.49
N ILE A 18 11.32 27.25 4.83
CA ILE A 18 11.14 27.09 3.39
C ILE A 18 9.81 26.37 3.13
N ASP A 19 8.85 27.13 2.63
CA ASP A 19 7.61 26.60 2.09
C ASP A 19 7.89 25.93 0.73
N ALA A 20 7.60 24.63 0.64
CA ALA A 20 7.86 23.83 -0.56
C ALA A 20 7.08 24.38 -1.77
N ASP A 21 5.90 24.94 -1.55
CA ASP A 21 5.05 25.52 -2.60
C ASP A 21 5.62 26.85 -3.11
N ALA A 22 6.24 27.65 -2.24
CA ALA A 22 6.93 28.88 -2.62
C ALA A 22 8.18 28.59 -3.48
N VAL A 23 8.95 27.57 -3.12
CA VAL A 23 10.13 27.13 -3.88
C VAL A 23 9.73 26.56 -5.24
N LEU A 24 8.68 25.73 -5.30
CA LEU A 24 8.12 25.23 -6.56
C LEU A 24 7.63 26.38 -7.44
N GLY A 25 7.00 27.40 -6.87
CA GLY A 25 6.55 28.59 -7.59
C GLY A 25 7.70 29.40 -8.21
N VAL A 26 8.83 29.53 -7.51
CA VAL A 26 10.04 30.21 -8.01
C VAL A 26 10.67 29.43 -9.16
N PHE A 27 10.84 28.11 -9.00
CA PHE A 27 11.40 27.27 -10.07
C PHE A 27 10.49 27.16 -11.29
N ARG A 28 9.17 27.22 -11.10
CA ARG A 28 8.19 27.32 -12.19
C ARG A 28 8.31 28.63 -12.97
N LYS A 29 8.44 29.77 -12.28
CA LYS A 29 8.65 31.09 -12.92
C LYS A 29 9.96 31.14 -13.72
N LEU A 30 10.97 30.38 -13.31
CA LEU A 30 12.26 30.30 -13.97
C LEU A 30 12.33 29.22 -15.08
N GLY A 31 11.24 28.50 -15.36
CA GLY A 31 11.20 27.45 -16.39
C GLY A 31 11.91 26.14 -16.02
N PHE A 32 12.36 26.01 -14.77
CA PHE A 32 13.06 24.83 -14.24
C PHE A 32 12.15 23.94 -13.40
N GLU A 33 10.94 23.66 -13.90
CA GLU A 33 9.92 22.90 -13.16
C GLU A 33 10.43 21.54 -12.64
N ARG A 34 11.25 20.84 -13.44
CA ARG A 34 11.82 19.53 -13.07
C ARG A 34 12.83 19.61 -11.93
N LEU A 35 13.62 20.69 -11.87
CA LEU A 35 14.64 20.93 -10.84
C LEU A 35 13.97 21.35 -9.52
N GLY A 36 12.94 22.19 -9.58
CA GLY A 36 12.11 22.54 -8.43
C GLY A 36 11.43 21.33 -7.80
N LEU A 37 11.02 20.34 -8.60
CA LEU A 37 10.38 19.12 -8.13
C LEU A 37 11.35 18.20 -7.37
N VAL A 38 12.57 18.01 -7.90
CA VAL A 38 13.64 17.25 -7.24
C VAL A 38 14.01 17.91 -5.91
N PHE A 39 14.13 19.24 -5.90
CA PHE A 39 14.43 20.00 -4.70
C PHE A 39 13.29 19.95 -3.68
N GLY A 40 12.04 20.03 -4.11
CA GLY A 40 10.85 19.92 -3.25
C GLY A 40 10.70 18.54 -2.61
N LEU A 41 10.96 17.46 -3.35
CA LEU A 41 10.98 16.09 -2.80
C LEU A 41 12.10 15.90 -1.78
N ALA A 42 13.31 16.41 -2.07
CA ALA A 42 14.44 16.39 -1.15
C ALA A 42 14.15 17.19 0.14
N LEU A 43 13.54 18.37 0.01
CA LEU A 43 13.14 19.22 1.14
C LEU A 43 11.97 18.62 1.95
N ASN A 44 11.06 17.85 1.35
CA ASN A 44 9.99 17.17 2.08
C ASN A 44 10.49 15.96 2.89
N ALA A 45 11.53 15.28 2.38
CA ALA A 45 12.17 14.17 3.07
C ALA A 45 13.08 14.62 4.24
N LEU A 46 13.66 15.83 4.14
CA LEU A 46 14.61 16.40 5.10
C LEU A 46 14.07 16.46 6.54
N PRO A 47 12.88 17.01 6.84
CA PRO A 47 12.32 17.03 8.19
C PRO A 47 12.15 15.63 8.79
N ARG A 48 11.78 14.64 7.96
CA ARG A 48 11.57 13.26 8.41
C ARG A 48 12.90 12.56 8.74
N LEU A 49 13.94 12.80 7.93
CA LEU A 49 15.30 12.33 8.21
C LEU A 49 15.89 13.01 9.47
N VAL A 50 15.59 14.29 9.67
CA VAL A 50 16.00 15.05 10.86
C VAL A 50 15.33 14.52 12.13
N VAL A 51 14.03 14.21 12.08
CA VAL A 51 13.30 13.62 13.22
C VAL A 51 13.77 12.20 13.52
N ALA A 52 13.96 11.35 12.51
CA ALA A 52 14.49 10.01 12.67
C ALA A 52 15.92 10.03 13.26
N GLY A 53 16.80 10.89 12.73
CA GLY A 53 18.15 11.10 13.28
C GLY A 53 18.14 11.60 14.73
N ARG A 54 17.20 12.50 15.09
CA ARG A 54 17.09 13.04 16.44
C ARG A 54 16.56 12.02 17.45
N GLN A 55 15.56 11.22 17.10
CA GLN A 55 15.04 10.17 17.98
C GLN A 55 16.07 9.08 18.24
N VAL A 56 16.82 8.70 17.20
CA VAL A 56 17.90 7.73 17.31
C VAL A 56 19.09 8.28 18.11
N TRP A 57 19.42 9.57 17.98
CA TRP A 57 20.44 10.25 18.80
C TRP A 57 20.04 10.39 20.28
N ILE A 58 18.76 10.66 20.56
CA ILE A 58 18.24 10.70 21.93
C ILE A 58 18.29 9.31 22.57
N ALA A 59 17.88 8.27 21.84
CA ALA A 59 18.02 6.88 22.28
C ALA A 59 19.49 6.46 22.50
N HIS A 60 20.42 7.00 21.70
CA HIS A 60 21.86 6.79 21.84
C HIS A 60 22.43 7.45 23.11
N ARG A 61 22.04 8.71 23.39
CA ARG A 61 22.56 9.51 24.50
C ARG A 61 22.08 9.03 25.88
N VAL A 62 20.91 8.38 25.94
CA VAL A 62 20.33 7.87 27.21
C VAL A 62 20.91 6.51 27.63
N ARG A 63 21.62 5.78 26.74
CA ARG A 63 22.13 4.42 27.02
C ARG A 63 23.65 4.22 26.87
N SER A 64 24.43 5.25 26.51
CA SER A 64 25.90 5.12 26.36
C SER A 64 26.66 5.72 27.55
N VAL A 65 27.31 4.88 28.35
CA VAL A 65 28.13 5.31 29.50
C VAL A 65 29.57 5.72 29.07
N SER A 66 29.99 5.42 27.82
CA SER A 66 31.34 5.72 27.30
C SER A 66 31.37 6.05 25.80
N LYS A 67 32.33 6.88 25.37
CA LYS A 67 32.57 7.30 23.96
C LYS A 67 32.95 6.14 23.03
N ILE A 68 33.52 5.04 23.56
CA ILE A 68 33.96 3.88 22.76
C ILE A 68 32.76 3.01 22.37
N GLU A 69 31.79 2.85 23.27
CA GLU A 69 30.57 2.08 23.04
C GLU A 69 29.62 2.78 22.05
N ALA A 70 29.64 4.12 22.04
CA ALA A 70 28.96 4.94 21.06
C ALA A 70 29.45 4.67 19.62
N TRP A 71 30.77 4.50 19.44
CA TRP A 71 31.36 4.22 18.12
C TRP A 71 31.02 2.82 17.60
N LYS A 72 30.93 1.82 18.48
CA LYS A 72 30.57 0.44 18.10
C LYS A 72 29.13 0.30 17.59
N ARG A 73 28.25 1.25 17.90
CA ARG A 73 26.82 1.24 17.49
C ARG A 73 26.50 2.13 16.28
N LEU A 74 27.49 2.86 15.75
CA LEU A 74 27.36 3.61 14.49
C LEU A 74 26.91 2.75 13.29
N PRO A 75 27.34 1.49 13.13
CA PRO A 75 26.87 0.64 12.02
C PRO A 75 25.37 0.37 12.08
N VAL A 76 24.82 0.08 13.26
CA VAL A 76 23.37 -0.13 13.46
C VAL A 76 22.59 1.16 13.18
N LEU A 77 23.18 2.31 13.55
CA LEU A 77 22.63 3.63 13.26
C LEU A 77 22.58 3.91 11.75
N ALA A 78 23.65 3.51 11.05
CA ALA A 78 23.73 3.59 9.60
C ALA A 78 22.73 2.62 8.92
N GLU A 79 22.54 1.41 9.43
CA GLU A 79 21.53 0.45 8.95
C GLU A 79 20.11 0.98 9.10
N VAL A 80 19.76 1.55 10.26
CA VAL A 80 18.42 2.14 10.49
C VAL A 80 18.18 3.35 9.59
N LEU A 81 19.19 4.21 9.42
CA LEU A 81 19.11 5.34 8.48
C LEU A 81 19.00 4.86 7.03
N LEU A 82 19.77 3.82 6.65
CA LEU A 82 19.69 3.19 5.32
C LEU A 82 18.30 2.61 5.07
N ALA A 83 17.74 1.85 6.01
CA ALA A 83 16.39 1.31 5.92
C ALA A 83 15.32 2.42 5.77
N HIS A 84 15.48 3.53 6.49
CA HIS A 84 14.61 4.69 6.32
C HIS A 84 14.79 5.41 4.97
N THR A 85 16.01 5.50 4.44
CA THR A 85 16.26 6.07 3.11
C THR A 85 15.71 5.19 2.00
N VAL A 86 15.78 3.86 2.12
CA VAL A 86 15.16 2.91 1.18
C VAL A 86 13.65 3.13 1.14
N ARG A 87 13.01 3.26 2.31
CA ARG A 87 11.57 3.53 2.39
C ARG A 87 11.16 4.88 1.76
N ILE A 88 11.96 5.93 1.96
CA ILE A 88 11.73 7.24 1.32
C ILE A 88 11.95 7.16 -0.18
N ALA A 89 12.95 6.39 -0.62
CA ALA A 89 13.20 6.13 -2.03
C ALA A 89 12.04 5.37 -2.67
N ASP A 90 11.45 4.37 -2.00
CA ASP A 90 10.28 3.63 -2.47
C ASP A 90 9.01 4.51 -2.54
N ASP A 91 8.78 5.36 -1.53
CA ASP A 91 7.66 6.32 -1.55
C ASP A 91 7.83 7.35 -2.69
N ALA A 92 9.05 7.82 -2.93
CA ALA A 92 9.38 8.74 -4.01
C ALA A 92 9.33 8.07 -5.40
N ALA A 93 9.77 6.83 -5.49
CA ALA A 93 9.66 5.95 -6.66
C ALA A 93 8.19 5.73 -7.06
N GLY A 94 7.33 5.43 -6.08
CA GLY A 94 5.89 5.33 -6.29
C GLY A 94 5.29 6.63 -6.79
N ALA A 95 5.67 7.77 -6.19
CA ALA A 95 5.21 9.09 -6.64
C ALA A 95 5.71 9.46 -8.06
N ALA A 96 6.90 9.02 -8.46
CA ALA A 96 7.45 9.20 -9.80
C ALA A 96 6.75 8.30 -10.84
N ALA A 97 6.42 7.06 -10.47
CA ALA A 97 5.64 6.15 -11.31
C ALA A 97 4.22 6.68 -11.57
N LEU A 98 3.56 7.28 -10.57
CA LEU A 98 2.25 7.95 -10.71
C LEU A 98 2.25 9.14 -11.70
N ARG A 99 3.43 9.64 -12.08
CA ARG A 99 3.61 10.78 -13.00
C ARG A 99 4.20 10.38 -14.35
N GLY A 100 4.11 9.10 -14.72
CA GLY A 100 4.53 8.59 -16.02
C GLY A 100 6.04 8.34 -16.19
N HIS A 101 6.82 8.36 -15.10
CA HIS A 101 8.26 8.11 -15.12
C HIS A 101 8.62 6.68 -14.66
N SER A 102 7.76 5.71 -14.95
CA SER A 102 7.91 4.30 -14.56
C SER A 102 9.17 3.63 -15.13
N SER A 103 9.70 4.13 -16.25
CA SER A 103 10.88 3.58 -16.92
C SER A 103 12.22 3.90 -16.26
N LEU A 104 12.27 4.83 -15.30
CA LEU A 104 13.50 5.25 -14.60
C LEU A 104 13.57 4.75 -13.15
N VAL A 105 12.48 4.18 -12.65
CA VAL A 105 12.34 3.64 -11.31
C VAL A 105 12.48 2.13 -11.42
N ARG A 106 13.53 1.58 -10.81
CA ARG A 106 13.74 0.12 -10.71
C ARG A 106 12.39 -0.52 -10.31
N PRO A 107 11.80 -1.42 -11.10
CA PRO A 107 10.52 -2.00 -10.72
C PRO A 107 10.71 -2.67 -9.36
N PRO A 108 9.83 -2.43 -8.36
CA PRO A 108 9.90 -3.16 -7.11
C PRO A 108 9.88 -4.66 -7.48
N LYS A 109 10.84 -5.40 -6.93
CA LYS A 109 11.08 -6.81 -7.18
C LYS A 109 9.93 -7.61 -6.57
N ALA A 110 8.76 -7.56 -7.20
CA ALA A 110 7.52 -8.16 -6.73
C ALA A 110 6.49 -8.17 -7.87
N THR A 111 6.79 -8.82 -8.98
CA THR A 111 5.80 -9.09 -10.04
C THR A 111 4.69 -9.97 -9.49
N LEU A 112 3.43 -9.52 -9.48
CA LEU A 112 2.27 -10.40 -9.32
C LEU A 112 2.10 -11.15 -10.63
N GLN A 113 2.58 -12.39 -10.66
CA GLN A 113 2.38 -13.28 -11.79
C GLN A 113 0.97 -13.86 -11.66
N CYS A 114 0.10 -13.56 -12.62
CA CYS A 114 -1.24 -14.09 -12.71
C CYS A 114 -1.48 -14.53 -14.15
N GLN A 115 -1.87 -15.80 -14.36
CA GLN A 115 -2.20 -16.31 -15.69
C GLN A 115 -3.70 -16.23 -15.99
N ALA A 116 -4.49 -15.80 -15.00
CA ALA A 116 -5.94 -15.66 -15.09
C ALA A 116 -6.34 -14.20 -15.35
N PRO A 117 -7.42 -13.92 -16.09
CA PRO A 117 -7.94 -12.57 -16.27
C PRO A 117 -8.13 -11.84 -14.93
N VAL A 118 -7.76 -10.56 -14.90
CA VAL A 118 -7.84 -9.73 -13.68
C VAL A 118 -8.93 -8.69 -13.84
N ILE A 119 -9.84 -8.61 -12.88
CA ILE A 119 -10.82 -7.54 -12.77
C ILE A 119 -10.44 -6.68 -11.56
N VAL A 120 -10.16 -5.41 -11.81
CA VAL A 120 -9.77 -4.43 -10.79
C VAL A 120 -10.98 -3.57 -10.47
N LEU A 121 -11.55 -3.79 -9.28
CA LEU A 121 -12.61 -2.94 -8.74
C LEU A 121 -11.99 -1.75 -8.01
N THR A 122 -12.33 -0.53 -8.44
CA THR A 122 -11.72 0.70 -7.93
C THR A 122 -12.73 1.78 -7.58
N GLY A 123 -12.24 2.83 -6.92
CA GLY A 123 -13.06 3.92 -6.40
C GLY A 123 -12.42 4.61 -5.19
N ARG A 124 -13.04 5.70 -4.73
CA ARG A 124 -12.57 6.46 -3.57
C ARG A 124 -12.78 5.68 -2.25
N PRO A 125 -12.06 6.01 -1.17
CA PRO A 125 -12.39 5.48 0.15
C PRO A 125 -13.84 5.81 0.51
N GLY A 126 -14.61 4.81 0.97
CA GLY A 126 -16.01 5.00 1.32
C GLY A 126 -17.01 5.00 0.15
N SER A 127 -16.57 4.79 -1.09
CA SER A 127 -17.47 4.76 -2.27
C SER A 127 -18.32 3.49 -2.40
N GLY A 128 -18.46 2.69 -1.34
CA GLY A 128 -19.24 1.44 -1.39
C GLY A 128 -18.59 0.25 -2.11
N LYS A 129 -17.29 0.27 -2.41
CA LYS A 129 -16.60 -0.85 -3.12
C LYS A 129 -16.85 -2.22 -2.49
N THR A 130 -16.66 -2.35 -1.18
CA THR A 130 -16.89 -3.63 -0.48
C THR A 130 -18.35 -4.07 -0.59
N THR A 131 -19.31 -3.14 -0.51
CA THR A 131 -20.74 -3.44 -0.70
C THR A 131 -21.06 -3.86 -2.14
N ALA A 132 -20.48 -3.19 -3.14
CA ALA A 132 -20.61 -3.59 -4.54
C ALA A 132 -19.99 -4.97 -4.77
N LEU A 133 -18.84 -5.25 -4.15
CA LEU A 133 -18.18 -6.55 -4.20
C LEU A 133 -19.03 -7.66 -3.57
N GLU A 134 -19.67 -7.41 -2.43
CA GLU A 134 -20.61 -8.36 -1.82
C GLU A 134 -21.76 -8.69 -2.78
N ARG A 135 -22.35 -7.68 -3.45
CA ARG A 135 -23.39 -7.89 -4.47
C ARG A 135 -22.89 -8.69 -5.68
N ILE A 136 -21.64 -8.46 -6.10
CA ILE A 136 -20.98 -9.22 -7.18
C ILE A 136 -20.81 -10.69 -6.74
N ILE A 137 -20.31 -10.92 -5.53
CA ILE A 137 -20.11 -12.27 -4.98
C ILE A 137 -21.44 -13.02 -4.93
N ASP A 138 -22.49 -12.39 -4.40
CA ASP A 138 -23.84 -12.99 -4.31
C ASP A 138 -24.37 -13.38 -5.70
N ALA A 139 -24.18 -12.52 -6.70
CA ALA A 139 -24.60 -12.80 -8.08
C ALA A 139 -23.83 -13.97 -8.69
N LEU A 140 -22.50 -14.02 -8.53
CA LEU A 140 -21.66 -15.10 -9.04
C LEU A 140 -21.98 -16.44 -8.38
N VAL A 141 -22.17 -16.46 -7.06
CA VAL A 141 -22.62 -17.66 -6.34
C VAL A 141 -24.01 -18.09 -6.81
N GLY A 142 -24.92 -17.15 -7.05
CA GLY A 142 -26.25 -17.43 -7.62
C GLY A 142 -26.20 -18.05 -9.03
N GLN A 143 -25.13 -17.80 -9.79
CA GLN A 143 -24.85 -18.43 -11.09
C GLN A 143 -24.10 -19.77 -10.98
N GLY A 144 -23.79 -20.23 -9.76
CA GLY A 144 -23.08 -21.48 -9.51
C GLY A 144 -21.55 -21.38 -9.55
N CYS A 145 -20.99 -20.16 -9.56
CA CYS A 145 -19.54 -19.98 -9.48
C CYS A 145 -19.02 -20.33 -8.08
N GLU A 146 -17.92 -21.08 -7.99
CA GLU A 146 -17.19 -21.22 -6.73
C GLU A 146 -16.36 -19.95 -6.49
N VAL A 147 -16.67 -19.21 -5.43
CA VAL A 147 -15.97 -17.99 -5.05
C VAL A 147 -15.11 -18.25 -3.81
N ALA A 148 -13.85 -17.82 -3.85
CA ALA A 148 -12.89 -18.01 -2.77
C ALA A 148 -12.06 -16.74 -2.52
N GLY A 149 -11.30 -16.73 -1.43
CA GLY A 149 -10.46 -15.61 -1.03
C GLY A 149 -11.05 -14.85 0.14
N LEU A 150 -10.88 -13.52 0.14
CA LEU A 150 -11.18 -12.70 1.29
C LEU A 150 -11.82 -11.36 0.94
N ILE A 151 -12.63 -10.87 1.86
CA ILE A 151 -13.10 -9.48 1.87
C ILE A 151 -12.72 -8.77 3.15
N GLN A 152 -12.67 -7.44 3.11
CA GLN A 152 -12.21 -6.62 4.24
C GLN A 152 -13.27 -5.60 4.70
N PRO A 153 -14.36 -6.07 5.33
CA PRO A 153 -15.42 -5.21 5.81
C PRO A 153 -14.91 -4.16 6.80
N GLY A 154 -15.51 -2.97 6.74
CA GLY A 154 -15.22 -1.90 7.70
C GLY A 154 -15.85 -2.17 9.05
N GLN A 155 -15.10 -2.00 10.14
CA GLN A 155 -15.64 -2.01 11.49
C GLN A 155 -16.07 -0.61 11.89
N PHE A 156 -17.30 -0.45 12.37
CA PHE A 156 -17.88 0.81 12.77
C PHE A 156 -18.32 0.77 14.24
N GLN A 157 -18.07 1.86 14.96
CA GLN A 157 -18.56 2.08 16.32
C GLN A 157 -19.05 3.52 16.40
N ASP A 158 -20.27 3.73 16.88
CA ASP A 158 -20.90 5.06 17.00
C ASP A 158 -20.87 5.88 15.68
N GLY A 159 -21.08 5.20 14.55
CA GLY A 159 -21.05 5.82 13.22
C GLY A 159 -19.65 6.13 12.68
N ALA A 160 -18.59 5.92 13.46
CA ALA A 160 -17.20 6.13 13.05
C ALA A 160 -16.52 4.81 12.66
N LYS A 161 -15.75 4.82 11.56
CA LYS A 161 -14.95 3.66 11.15
C LYS A 161 -13.75 3.47 12.10
N VAL A 162 -13.82 2.46 12.96
CA VAL A 162 -12.81 2.12 13.97
C VAL A 162 -11.77 1.12 13.48
N GLY A 163 -12.02 0.45 12.35
CA GLY A 163 -11.09 -0.57 11.86
C GLY A 163 -11.58 -1.32 10.64
N PHE A 164 -11.02 -2.51 10.48
CA PHE A 164 -11.30 -3.45 9.42
C PHE A 164 -11.23 -4.88 9.97
N SER A 165 -12.14 -5.75 9.53
CA SER A 165 -12.03 -7.20 9.66
C SER A 165 -11.56 -7.82 8.34
N ILE A 166 -11.13 -9.07 8.39
CA ILE A 166 -11.04 -9.96 7.24
C ILE A 166 -12.10 -11.03 7.40
N ARG A 167 -12.82 -11.34 6.32
CA ARG A 167 -13.74 -12.47 6.23
C ARG A 167 -13.28 -13.43 5.13
N ASP A 168 -13.20 -14.72 5.45
CA ASP A 168 -12.97 -15.79 4.48
C ASP A 168 -14.28 -16.07 3.72
N LEU A 169 -14.24 -16.03 2.39
CA LEU A 169 -15.44 -16.20 1.57
C LEU A 169 -15.95 -17.64 1.51
N ARG A 170 -15.11 -18.63 1.83
CA ARG A 170 -15.51 -20.05 1.81
C ARG A 170 -16.07 -20.49 3.14
N THR A 171 -15.42 -20.09 4.25
CA THR A 171 -15.83 -20.55 5.59
C THR A 171 -16.78 -19.58 6.27
N GLY A 172 -16.80 -18.31 5.85
CA GLY A 172 -17.51 -17.24 6.55
C GLY A 172 -16.82 -16.77 7.84
N ASP A 173 -15.67 -17.36 8.20
CA ASP A 173 -14.90 -16.97 9.37
C ASP A 173 -14.50 -15.50 9.26
N GLU A 174 -14.60 -14.77 10.37
CA GLU A 174 -14.24 -13.35 10.43
C GLU A 174 -13.32 -13.06 11.61
N ALA A 175 -12.29 -12.25 11.38
CA ALA A 175 -11.36 -11.81 12.41
C ALA A 175 -11.01 -10.33 12.23
N ALA A 176 -10.74 -9.62 13.32
CA ALA A 176 -10.22 -8.26 13.24
C ALA A 176 -8.86 -8.27 12.52
N LEU A 177 -8.68 -7.38 11.55
CA LEU A 177 -7.43 -7.20 10.82
C LEU A 177 -6.66 -5.99 11.32
N ALA A 178 -7.35 -4.88 11.49
CA ALA A 178 -6.69 -3.63 11.80
C ALA A 178 -7.62 -2.70 12.59
N ARG A 179 -7.11 -2.12 13.67
CA ARG A 179 -7.79 -1.11 14.47
C ARG A 179 -7.15 0.26 14.24
N ARG A 180 -7.97 1.29 14.09
CA ARG A 180 -7.53 2.67 13.98
C ARG A 180 -6.84 3.09 15.28
N THR A 181 -5.69 3.74 15.14
CA THR A 181 -4.88 4.27 16.24
C THR A 181 -4.26 5.60 15.82
N SER A 182 -3.47 6.24 16.69
CA SER A 182 -2.72 7.45 16.33
C SER A 182 -1.69 7.13 15.23
N ARG A 183 -1.35 8.12 14.40
CA ARG A 183 -0.36 7.92 13.34
C ARG A 183 1.04 7.60 13.89
N GLU A 184 1.34 8.00 15.11
CA GLU A 184 2.60 7.74 15.81
C GLU A 184 2.68 6.30 16.32
N SER A 185 1.54 5.72 16.71
CA SER A 185 1.42 4.35 17.23
C SER A 185 1.04 3.33 16.16
N GLY A 186 0.74 3.79 14.94
CA GLY A 186 0.34 2.92 13.85
C GLY A 186 1.51 2.20 13.19
N GLN A 187 1.21 1.05 12.60
CA GLN A 187 2.17 0.18 11.93
C GLN A 187 2.21 0.49 10.43
N HIS A 188 3.32 0.12 9.78
CA HIS A 188 3.54 0.28 8.33
C HIS A 188 3.39 1.73 7.82
N GLY A 189 3.52 2.74 8.70
CA GLY A 189 3.32 4.16 8.37
C GLY A 189 1.86 4.57 8.19
N THR A 190 0.93 3.72 8.64
CA THR A 190 -0.51 3.96 8.61
C THR A 190 -1.01 4.42 9.99
N GLY A 191 -2.26 4.90 10.08
CA GLY A 191 -2.93 5.14 11.37
C GLY A 191 -3.62 3.89 11.91
N PHE A 192 -3.09 2.70 11.64
CA PHE A 192 -3.69 1.42 12.01
C PHE A 192 -2.69 0.51 12.70
N GLN A 193 -3.16 -0.22 13.70
CA GLN A 193 -2.47 -1.33 14.32
C GLN A 193 -3.08 -2.62 13.79
N PHE A 194 -2.26 -3.51 13.24
CA PHE A 194 -2.70 -4.77 12.68
C PHE A 194 -2.77 -5.86 13.75
N ASP A 195 -3.77 -6.72 13.61
CA ASP A 195 -4.02 -7.87 14.46
C ASP A 195 -3.55 -9.14 13.75
N GLU A 196 -2.81 -9.98 14.47
CA GLU A 196 -2.25 -11.22 13.93
C GLU A 196 -3.35 -12.23 13.57
N ALA A 197 -4.49 -12.22 14.27
CA ALA A 197 -5.60 -13.12 13.98
C ALA A 197 -6.16 -12.88 12.58
N GLY A 198 -6.39 -11.62 12.19
CA GLY A 198 -6.85 -11.25 10.85
C GLY A 198 -5.81 -11.53 9.76
N LEU A 199 -4.53 -11.29 10.03
CA LEU A 199 -3.45 -11.64 9.10
C LEU A 199 -3.35 -13.16 8.89
N ASN A 200 -3.50 -13.96 9.95
CA ASN A 200 -3.51 -15.42 9.86
C ASN A 200 -4.75 -15.93 9.12
N LEU A 201 -5.92 -15.33 9.35
CA LEU A 201 -7.13 -15.67 8.59
C LEU A 201 -6.96 -15.37 7.10
N ALA A 202 -6.42 -14.20 6.75
CA ALA A 202 -6.13 -13.84 5.36
C ALA A 202 -5.18 -14.85 4.67
N ARG A 203 -4.13 -15.30 5.38
CA ARG A 203 -3.22 -16.33 4.88
C ARG A 203 -3.94 -17.65 4.61
N ARG A 204 -4.82 -18.09 5.52
CA ARG A 204 -5.58 -19.34 5.37
C ARG A 204 -6.55 -19.26 4.19
N ALA A 205 -7.31 -18.17 4.10
CA ALA A 205 -8.27 -17.95 3.02
C ALA A 205 -7.63 -17.97 1.62
N LEU A 206 -6.41 -17.45 1.51
CA LEU A 206 -5.65 -17.46 0.25
C LEU A 206 -4.95 -18.80 -0.01
N ALA A 207 -4.60 -19.58 1.02
CA ALA A 207 -3.98 -20.90 0.86
C ALA A 207 -4.98 -22.00 0.46
N SER A 208 -6.28 -21.78 0.71
CA SER A 208 -7.35 -22.76 0.50
C SER A 208 -8.15 -22.54 -0.79
N VAL A 209 -7.59 -21.81 -1.77
CA VAL A 209 -8.28 -21.48 -3.03
C VAL A 209 -8.42 -22.73 -3.91
N PRO A 210 -9.65 -23.15 -4.28
CA PRO A 210 -9.90 -24.23 -5.22
C PRO A 210 -9.40 -23.91 -6.62
N GLU A 211 -9.11 -24.96 -7.38
CA GLU A 211 -8.90 -24.84 -8.82
C GLU A 211 -10.18 -24.38 -9.52
N GLY A 212 -10.07 -23.44 -10.46
CA GLY A 212 -11.22 -22.93 -11.20
C GLY A 212 -12.12 -21.96 -10.43
N ALA A 213 -11.81 -21.63 -9.18
CA ALA A 213 -12.58 -20.65 -8.41
C ALA A 213 -12.35 -19.21 -8.92
N VAL A 214 -13.34 -18.34 -8.70
CA VAL A 214 -13.17 -16.89 -8.75
C VAL A 214 -12.49 -16.47 -7.46
N LEU A 215 -11.25 -15.98 -7.55
CA LEU A 215 -10.48 -15.51 -6.41
C LEU A 215 -10.73 -14.02 -6.18
N VAL A 216 -11.22 -13.67 -5.00
CA VAL A 216 -11.50 -12.29 -4.59
C VAL A 216 -10.53 -11.84 -3.51
N VAL A 217 -10.00 -10.62 -3.65
CA VAL A 217 -9.15 -9.97 -2.64
C VAL A 217 -9.55 -8.50 -2.46
N ASP A 218 -10.23 -8.19 -1.36
CA ASP A 218 -10.47 -6.81 -0.90
C ASP A 218 -9.64 -6.53 0.36
N GLU A 219 -8.76 -5.54 0.45
CA GLU A 219 -8.24 -4.60 -0.56
C GLU A 219 -6.72 -4.77 -0.67
N LEU A 220 -6.15 -4.61 -1.87
CA LEU A 220 -4.71 -4.40 -2.05
C LEU A 220 -4.33 -2.94 -1.79
N GLY A 221 -4.02 -2.63 -0.54
CA GLY A 221 -3.63 -1.30 -0.09
C GLY A 221 -2.12 -1.00 -0.23
N PRO A 222 -1.67 0.15 0.31
CA PRO A 222 -0.24 0.52 0.30
C PRO A 222 0.67 -0.47 1.06
N VAL A 223 0.13 -1.24 2.00
CA VAL A 223 0.91 -2.25 2.73
C VAL A 223 1.17 -3.44 1.82
N GLU A 224 0.13 -3.93 1.16
CA GLU A 224 0.16 -5.07 0.25
C GLU A 224 1.00 -4.78 -0.99
N LEU A 225 0.83 -3.60 -1.61
CA LEU A 225 1.60 -3.20 -2.78
C LEU A 225 3.10 -3.00 -2.48
N ARG A 226 3.50 -2.89 -1.22
CA ARG A 226 4.92 -2.94 -0.78
C ARG A 226 5.41 -4.36 -0.47
N GLY A 227 4.63 -5.38 -0.78
CA GLY A 227 4.98 -6.78 -0.52
C GLY A 227 4.68 -7.28 0.88
N GLN A 228 3.97 -6.50 1.71
CA GLN A 228 3.67 -6.83 3.11
C GLN A 228 2.20 -7.26 3.29
N GLY A 229 1.73 -7.41 4.53
CA GLY A 229 0.35 -7.81 4.81
C GLY A 229 0.04 -9.20 4.27
N HIS A 230 -1.04 -9.33 3.50
CA HIS A 230 -1.46 -10.58 2.87
C HIS A 230 -0.88 -10.80 1.45
N MET A 231 -0.08 -9.86 0.92
CA MET A 231 0.55 -9.99 -0.40
C MET A 231 1.42 -11.25 -0.58
N PRO A 232 2.23 -11.69 0.41
CA PRO A 232 2.99 -12.93 0.27
C PRO A 232 2.11 -14.17 0.08
N ALA A 233 0.98 -14.23 0.80
CA ALA A 233 0.02 -15.33 0.67
C ALA A 233 -0.69 -15.29 -0.69
N LEU A 234 -1.05 -14.10 -1.17
CA LEU A 234 -1.64 -13.95 -2.51
C LEU A 234 -0.67 -14.44 -3.60
N ARG A 235 0.60 -14.05 -3.53
CA ARG A 235 1.63 -14.53 -4.48
C ARG A 235 1.76 -16.04 -4.46
N GLN A 236 1.76 -16.64 -3.27
CA GLN A 236 1.84 -18.09 -3.14
C GLN A 236 0.60 -18.78 -3.73
N ALA A 237 -0.60 -18.23 -3.49
CA ALA A 237 -1.84 -18.75 -4.04
C ALA A 237 -1.81 -18.76 -5.58
N LEU A 238 -1.47 -17.60 -6.19
CA LEU A 238 -1.41 -17.45 -7.64
C LEU A 238 -0.32 -18.32 -8.29
N ALA A 239 0.81 -18.53 -7.60
CA ALA A 239 1.89 -19.38 -8.08
C ALA A 239 1.58 -20.88 -7.95
N ALA A 240 0.78 -21.27 -6.94
CA ALA A 240 0.43 -22.66 -6.71
C ALA A 240 -0.56 -23.17 -7.77
N ARG A 241 -1.64 -22.42 -8.01
CA ARG A 241 -2.63 -22.69 -9.06
C ARG A 241 -3.26 -21.38 -9.54
N PRO A 242 -3.41 -21.16 -10.84
CA PRO A 242 -4.14 -19.99 -11.33
C PRO A 242 -5.63 -20.12 -10.95
N PRO A 243 -6.26 -19.04 -10.43
CA PRO A 243 -7.72 -19.00 -10.33
C PRO A 243 -8.34 -18.94 -11.73
N ARG A 244 -9.66 -19.05 -11.83
CA ARG A 244 -10.36 -18.80 -13.10
C ARG A 244 -10.35 -17.32 -13.47
N VAL A 245 -10.71 -16.49 -12.50
CA VAL A 245 -10.68 -15.02 -12.57
C VAL A 245 -10.17 -14.50 -11.24
N LEU A 246 -9.36 -13.44 -11.28
CA LEU A 246 -8.88 -12.73 -10.09
C LEU A 246 -9.58 -11.36 -9.98
N ILE A 247 -10.40 -11.17 -8.96
CA ILE A 247 -11.02 -9.88 -8.64
C ILE A 247 -10.23 -9.20 -7.53
N LEU A 248 -9.67 -8.02 -7.82
CA LEU A 248 -8.87 -7.23 -6.88
C LEU A 248 -9.57 -5.91 -6.58
N VAL A 249 -9.76 -5.59 -5.31
CA VAL A 249 -10.16 -4.24 -4.92
C VAL A 249 -8.93 -3.40 -4.63
N VAL A 250 -8.92 -2.17 -5.13
CA VAL A 250 -7.84 -1.21 -4.90
C VAL A 250 -8.39 0.22 -4.85
N ARG A 251 -7.74 1.12 -4.13
CA ARG A 251 -8.06 2.56 -4.22
C ARG A 251 -7.68 3.12 -5.58
N ARG A 252 -8.48 4.07 -6.09
CA ARG A 252 -8.24 4.73 -7.40
C ARG A 252 -6.79 5.18 -7.62
N HIS A 253 -6.18 5.84 -6.65
CA HIS A 253 -4.80 6.34 -6.77
C HIS A 253 -3.72 5.25 -6.78
N LEU A 254 -4.06 4.01 -6.43
CA LEU A 254 -3.14 2.87 -6.41
C LEU A 254 -3.29 1.96 -7.63
N VAL A 255 -4.30 2.19 -8.49
CA VAL A 255 -4.51 1.42 -9.74
C VAL A 255 -3.24 1.39 -10.61
N PRO A 256 -2.55 2.51 -10.89
CA PRO A 256 -1.33 2.46 -11.72
C PRO A 256 -0.22 1.60 -11.11
N ALA A 257 -0.08 1.63 -9.77
CA ALA A 257 0.90 0.82 -9.06
C ALA A 257 0.55 -0.67 -9.11
N LEU A 258 -0.74 -1.02 -8.98
CA LEU A 258 -1.21 -2.39 -9.16
C LEU A 258 -0.98 -2.89 -10.59
N LEU A 259 -1.38 -2.12 -11.60
CA LEU A 259 -1.20 -2.49 -13.00
C LEU A 259 0.27 -2.66 -13.38
N ALA A 260 1.17 -1.83 -12.83
CA ALA A 260 2.61 -1.99 -13.01
C ALA A 260 3.18 -3.23 -12.28
N ALA A 261 2.52 -3.68 -11.22
CA ALA A 261 2.91 -4.88 -10.48
C ALA A 261 2.37 -6.17 -11.12
N LEU A 262 1.22 -6.13 -11.78
CA LEU A 262 0.69 -7.20 -12.59
C LEU A 262 1.60 -7.41 -13.82
N SER A 263 1.88 -8.65 -14.18
CA SER A 263 2.63 -8.94 -15.41
C SER A 263 1.95 -9.99 -16.24
N ALA A 264 1.85 -9.70 -17.55
CA ALA A 264 1.37 -10.61 -18.59
C ALA A 264 -0.08 -11.08 -18.40
N THR A 265 -0.99 -10.15 -18.06
CA THR A 265 -2.39 -10.45 -17.82
C THR A 265 -3.29 -9.34 -18.35
N ASP A 266 -4.39 -9.70 -18.99
CA ASP A 266 -5.46 -8.75 -19.31
C ASP A 266 -6.12 -8.29 -18.02
N ALA A 267 -6.14 -6.97 -17.81
CA ALA A 267 -6.70 -6.34 -16.62
C ALA A 267 -7.83 -5.38 -17.00
N TYR A 268 -9.02 -5.65 -16.51
CA TYR A 268 -10.21 -4.83 -16.69
C TYR A 268 -10.42 -3.95 -15.46
N VAL A 269 -10.49 -2.63 -15.63
CA VAL A 269 -10.70 -1.71 -14.51
C VAL A 269 -12.16 -1.26 -14.48
N VAL A 270 -12.85 -1.50 -13.37
CA VAL A 270 -14.23 -1.07 -13.13
C VAL A 270 -14.25 -0.09 -11.96
N ASP A 271 -14.67 1.14 -12.23
CA ASP A 271 -14.75 2.20 -11.20
C ASP A 271 -16.18 2.31 -10.65
N VAL A 272 -16.37 1.85 -9.41
CA VAL A 272 -17.70 1.81 -8.75
C VAL A 272 -18.32 3.19 -8.63
N GLU A 273 -17.53 4.25 -8.47
CA GLU A 273 -18.07 5.61 -8.35
C GLU A 273 -18.58 6.14 -9.69
N SER A 274 -17.92 5.76 -10.80
CA SER A 274 -18.28 6.23 -12.13
C SER A 274 -19.40 5.41 -12.76
N GLU A 275 -19.43 4.10 -12.50
CA GLU A 275 -20.36 3.13 -13.11
C GLU A 275 -21.62 2.92 -12.25
N GLY A 276 -21.62 3.31 -10.97
CA GLY A 276 -22.79 3.22 -10.09
C GLY A 276 -23.30 1.78 -9.93
N ASP A 277 -24.60 1.56 -10.10
CA ASP A 277 -25.23 0.23 -10.02
C ASP A 277 -24.85 -0.69 -11.20
N GLU A 278 -24.43 -0.13 -12.34
CA GLU A 278 -24.01 -0.92 -13.51
C GLU A 278 -22.68 -1.64 -13.28
N ALA A 279 -21.87 -1.17 -12.32
CA ALA A 279 -20.60 -1.78 -11.95
C ALA A 279 -20.74 -3.28 -11.62
N VAL A 280 -21.83 -3.65 -10.93
CA VAL A 280 -22.09 -5.04 -10.53
C VAL A 280 -22.35 -5.90 -11.76
N GLY A 281 -23.25 -5.46 -12.65
CA GLY A 281 -23.60 -6.19 -13.87
C GLY A 281 -22.39 -6.38 -14.78
N LYS A 282 -21.59 -5.32 -14.97
CA LYS A 282 -20.38 -5.35 -15.78
C LYS A 282 -19.34 -6.33 -15.27
N VAL A 283 -19.13 -6.41 -13.96
CA VAL A 283 -18.18 -7.39 -13.39
C VAL A 283 -18.71 -8.81 -13.57
N VAL A 284 -20.00 -9.04 -13.35
CA VAL A 284 -20.61 -10.36 -13.54
C VAL A 284 -20.50 -10.80 -15.00
N GLU A 285 -20.83 -9.93 -15.95
CA GLU A 285 -20.69 -10.18 -17.39
C GLU A 285 -19.25 -10.50 -17.77
N LEU A 286 -18.26 -9.72 -17.30
CA LEU A 286 -16.85 -9.99 -17.53
C LEU A 286 -16.39 -11.34 -16.97
N VAL A 287 -16.97 -11.81 -15.86
CA VAL A 287 -16.63 -13.14 -15.31
C VAL A 287 -17.25 -14.25 -16.17
N SER A 288 -18.47 -14.05 -16.68
CA SER A 288 -19.18 -14.99 -17.55
C SER A 288 -18.58 -15.07 -18.96
N ASP A 289 -18.11 -13.96 -19.53
CA ASP A 289 -17.45 -13.93 -20.85
C ASP A 289 -16.12 -14.70 -20.86
N VAL A 290 -15.48 -14.84 -19.69
CA VAL A 290 -14.29 -15.68 -19.51
C VAL A 290 -14.64 -17.19 -19.45
N GLU A 291 -15.92 -17.56 -19.36
CA GLU A 291 -16.38 -18.97 -19.37
C GLU A 291 -16.57 -19.57 -20.78
N GLY A 292 -16.57 -18.74 -21.84
CA GLY A 292 -16.79 -19.15 -23.25
C GLY A 292 -15.54 -19.28 -24.10
#